data_AF-A0A345CPP1-F1
#
_entry.id   AF-A0A345CPP1-F1
#
_cell.length_a   1.000
_cell.length_b   1.000
_cell.length_c   1.000
_cell.angle_alpha   90.00
_cell.angle_beta   90.00
_cell.angle_gamma   90.00
#
_symmetry.space_group_name_H-M   'P 1'
#
loop_
_entity.id
_entity.type
_entity.pdbx_description
1 polymer ?
#
loop_
_entity_poly.entity_id
_entity_poly.type
_entity_poly.pdbx_seq_one_letter_code
_entity_poly.pdbx_strand_id
1 'polypeptide(L)'
;MSKIFRQCMPYGIRRNEDGSWEVFNRDYKPLGEPFFFKRSLTQATRDALAPPPVTQREESVWLYNDTEHPTASAANWEAYSQRLKRLASLKMKDER
;
A
#
# COMPACT_ATOMS: atom_id res chain seq x y z
N MET A 1 -19.07 -4.04 1.21
CA MET A 1 -17.78 -4.34 0.54
C MET A 1 -17.71 -5.84 0.31
N SER A 2 -17.34 -6.31 -0.89
CA SER A 2 -17.27 -7.75 -1.16
C SER A 2 -16.14 -8.41 -0.38
N LYS A 3 -16.26 -9.71 -0.11
CA LYS A 3 -15.22 -10.50 0.56
C LYS A 3 -13.90 -10.47 -0.21
N ILE A 4 -13.98 -10.56 -1.55
CA ILE A 4 -12.82 -10.46 -2.46
C ILE A 4 -12.10 -9.14 -2.26
N PHE A 5 -12.83 -8.02 -2.31
CA PHE A 5 -12.19 -6.71 -2.15
C PHE A 5 -11.53 -6.59 -0.78
N ARG A 6 -12.25 -6.96 0.29
CA ARG A 6 -11.77 -6.80 1.67
C ARG A 6 -10.54 -7.66 1.97
N GLN A 7 -10.52 -8.89 1.47
CA GLN A 7 -9.53 -9.90 1.85
C GLN A 7 -8.39 -10.08 0.87
N CYS A 8 -8.61 -9.80 -0.42
CA CYS A 8 -7.62 -10.07 -1.46
C CYS A 8 -6.94 -8.79 -2.00
N MET A 9 -7.48 -7.60 -1.70
CA MET A 9 -6.89 -6.36 -2.21
C MET A 9 -5.95 -5.69 -1.20
N PRO A 10 -4.80 -5.17 -1.68
CA PRO A 10 -3.90 -4.38 -0.87
C PRO A 10 -4.61 -3.17 -0.25
N TYR A 11 -4.62 -3.11 1.07
CA TYR A 11 -5.05 -1.93 1.82
C TYR A 11 -3.86 -1.01 2.11
N GLY A 12 -2.69 -1.59 2.38
CA GLY A 12 -1.48 -0.84 2.65
C GLY A 12 -0.24 -1.71 2.68
N ILE A 13 0.89 -1.07 2.98
CA ILE A 13 2.14 -1.74 3.34
C ILE A 13 2.58 -1.28 4.73
N ARG A 14 3.16 -2.18 5.51
CA ARG A 14 3.75 -1.85 6.82
C ARG A 14 5.15 -2.41 6.92
N ARG A 15 5.98 -1.71 7.68
CA ARG A 15 7.35 -2.11 7.97
C ARG A 15 7.38 -2.93 9.25
N ASN A 16 8.14 -4.02 9.20
CA ASN A 16 8.40 -4.92 10.32
C ASN A 16 9.68 -4.50 11.05
N GLU A 17 9.88 -5.00 12.27
CA GLU A 17 11.04 -4.67 13.12
C GLU A 17 12.39 -5.05 12.47
N ASP A 18 12.42 -6.12 11.68
CA ASP A 18 13.59 -6.56 10.92
C ASP A 18 13.89 -5.69 9.67
N GLY A 19 13.05 -4.68 9.42
CA GLY A 19 13.15 -3.76 8.29
C GLY A 19 12.53 -4.28 6.99
N SER A 20 11.96 -5.49 6.98
CA SER A 20 11.13 -5.97 5.88
C SER A 20 9.83 -5.18 5.81
N TRP A 21 9.18 -5.23 4.64
CA TRP A 21 7.87 -4.68 4.40
C TRP A 21 6.92 -5.81 4.03
N GLU A 22 5.66 -5.65 4.38
CA GLU A 22 4.61 -6.56 3.96
C GLU A 22 3.40 -5.78 3.45
N VAL A 23 2.73 -6.34 2.44
CA VAL A 23 1.42 -5.88 2.01
C VAL A 23 0.37 -6.45 2.96
N PHE A 24 -0.65 -5.68 3.31
CA PHE A 24 -1.76 -6.16 4.13
C PHE A 24 -3.13 -5.75 3.55
N ASN A 25 -4.16 -6.54 3.83
CA ASN A 25 -5.54 -6.30 3.41
C ASN A 25 -6.33 -5.44 4.42
N ARG A 26 -7.63 -5.21 4.17
CA ARG A 26 -8.45 -4.35 5.03
C ARG A 26 -8.70 -4.92 6.43
N ASP A 27 -8.47 -6.22 6.61
CA ASP A 27 -8.50 -6.92 7.90
C ASP A 27 -7.11 -6.97 8.58
N TYR A 28 -6.14 -6.20 8.07
CA TYR A 28 -4.76 -6.14 8.55
C TYR A 28 -4.05 -7.50 8.54
N LYS A 29 -4.50 -8.41 7.66
CA LYS A 29 -3.85 -9.69 7.40
C LYS A 29 -2.83 -9.53 6.26
N PRO A 30 -1.67 -10.19 6.35
CA PRO A 30 -0.65 -10.12 5.32
C PRO A 30 -1.18 -10.67 3.98
N LEU A 31 -0.71 -10.07 2.90
CA LEU A 31 -0.96 -10.48 1.52
C LEU A 31 0.38 -10.84 0.87
N GLY A 32 0.67 -12.14 0.81
CA GLY A 32 1.94 -12.66 0.29
C GLY A 32 3.08 -12.62 1.30
N GLU A 33 4.30 -12.76 0.78
CA GLU A 33 5.52 -12.85 1.58
C GLU A 33 6.13 -11.47 1.87
N PRO A 34 6.83 -11.29 3.01
CA PRO A 34 7.58 -10.08 3.30
C PRO A 34 8.71 -9.84 2.29
N PHE A 35 9.09 -8.57 2.12
CA PHE A 35 10.11 -8.16 1.16
C PHE A 35 10.92 -6.95 1.60
N PHE A 36 12.11 -6.75 1.01
CA PHE A 36 12.94 -5.58 1.25
C PHE A 36 12.99 -4.68 0.03
N PHE A 37 12.81 -3.38 0.22
CA PHE A 37 13.15 -2.40 -0.81
C PHE A 37 14.66 -2.26 -0.95
N LYS A 38 15.14 -2.03 -2.18
CA LYS A 38 16.56 -1.78 -2.47
C LYS A 38 17.07 -0.50 -1.78
N ARG A 39 16.19 0.46 -1.56
CA ARG A 39 16.44 1.71 -0.82
C ARG A 39 15.29 1.96 0.14
N SER A 40 15.58 2.56 1.30
CA SER A 40 14.54 3.02 2.22
C SER A 40 13.58 3.98 1.51
N LEU A 41 12.29 3.86 1.81
CA LEU A 41 11.28 4.76 1.24
C LEU A 41 11.44 6.16 1.83
N THR A 42 11.58 7.16 0.95
CA THR A 42 11.58 8.56 1.36
C THR A 42 10.17 9.00 1.75
N GLN A 43 10.04 10.04 2.58
CA GLN A 43 8.72 10.59 2.95
C GLN A 43 7.88 10.94 1.70
N ALA A 44 8.49 11.61 0.71
CA ALA A 44 7.83 11.94 -0.55
C ALA A 44 7.33 10.70 -1.32
N THR A 45 8.07 9.59 -1.29
CA THR A 45 7.63 8.34 -1.92
C THR A 45 6.45 7.76 -1.17
N ARG A 46 6.50 7.78 0.16
CA ARG A 46 5.41 7.30 0.99
C ARG A 46 4.16 8.14 0.77
N ASP A 47 4.26 9.47 0.81
CA ASP A 47 3.12 10.39 0.63
C ASP A 47 2.41 10.16 -0.69
N ALA A 48 3.20 9.94 -1.76
CA ALA A 48 2.71 9.61 -3.09
C ALA A 48 1.95 8.27 -3.20
N LEU A 49 2.15 7.36 -2.26
CA LEU A 49 1.44 6.08 -2.19
C LEU A 49 0.14 6.18 -1.38
N ALA A 50 -0.10 7.30 -0.70
CA ALA A 50 -1.27 7.47 0.17
C ALA A 50 -2.36 8.35 -0.45
N PRO A 51 -3.63 8.18 -0.04
CA PRO A 51 -4.69 9.11 -0.37
C PRO A 51 -4.53 10.43 0.43
N PRO A 52 -4.90 11.58 -0.16
CA PRO A 52 -5.05 12.82 0.58
C PRO A 52 -6.29 12.77 1.52
N PRO A 53 -6.27 13.48 2.66
CA PRO A 53 -5.08 14.06 3.29
C PRO A 53 -4.13 12.97 3.79
N VAL A 54 -2.83 13.19 3.59
CA VAL A 54 -1.80 12.20 3.91
C VAL A 54 -1.70 12.03 5.42
N THR A 55 -2.30 10.94 5.92
CA THR A 55 -2.31 10.57 7.35
C THR A 55 -1.52 9.27 7.51
N GLN A 56 -0.19 9.40 7.48
CA GLN A 56 0.69 8.24 7.64
C GLN A 56 1.16 8.08 9.07
N ARG A 57 1.31 6.82 9.48
CA ARG A 57 2.09 6.45 10.67
C ARG A 57 3.49 6.10 10.23
N GLU A 58 4.49 6.30 11.09
CA GLU A 58 5.91 6.08 10.75
C GLU A 58 6.19 4.70 10.14
N GLU A 59 5.44 3.67 10.54
CA GLU A 59 5.63 2.29 10.09
C GLU A 59 4.61 1.80 9.05
N SER A 60 3.70 2.65 8.54
CA SER A 60 2.63 2.19 7.61
C SER A 60 2.24 3.21 6.56
N VAL A 61 1.87 2.70 5.39
CA VAL A 61 1.35 3.46 4.24
C VAL A 61 0.05 2.80 3.78
N TRP A 62 -1.06 3.53 3.84
CA TRP A 62 -2.36 3.09 3.34
C TRP A 62 -2.58 3.56 1.92
N LEU A 63 -3.01 2.67 1.02
CA LEU A 63 -3.22 2.96 -0.40
C LEU A 63 -4.59 3.61 -0.68
N TYR A 64 -5.52 3.48 0.26
CA TYR A 64 -6.83 4.13 0.24
C TYR A 64 -7.35 4.34 1.68
N ASN A 65 -8.42 5.10 1.82
CA ASN A 65 -9.12 5.33 3.08
C ASN A 65 -10.64 5.18 2.88
N ASP A 66 -11.42 5.46 3.91
CA ASP A 66 -12.87 5.24 3.87
C ASP A 66 -13.59 6.26 2.98
N THR A 67 -12.99 7.43 2.78
CA THR A 67 -13.47 8.50 1.89
C THR A 67 -13.12 8.19 0.42
N GLU A 68 -11.88 7.79 0.15
CA GLU A 68 -11.38 7.37 -1.18
C GLU A 68 -11.47 5.86 -1.39
N HIS A 69 -12.59 5.26 -0.99
CA HIS A 69 -12.77 3.81 -1.14
C HIS A 69 -12.74 3.40 -2.63
N PRO A 70 -11.88 2.46 -3.07
CA PRO A 70 -11.66 2.17 -4.49
C PRO A 70 -12.91 1.73 -5.26
N THR A 71 -13.87 1.07 -4.62
CA THR A 71 -15.12 0.64 -5.27
C THR A 71 -16.25 1.67 -5.19
N ALA A 72 -16.01 2.85 -4.60
CA ALA A 72 -17.06 3.86 -4.47
C ALA A 72 -17.25 4.69 -5.76
N SER A 73 -16.21 4.81 -6.60
CA SER A 73 -16.28 5.52 -7.87
C SER A 73 -15.15 5.09 -8.81
N ALA A 74 -15.31 5.36 -10.11
CA ALA A 74 -14.24 5.14 -11.10
C ALA A 74 -12.99 6.00 -10.80
N ALA A 75 -13.18 7.23 -10.31
CA ALA A 75 -12.08 8.11 -9.91
C ALA A 75 -11.27 7.54 -8.74
N ASN A 76 -11.95 6.96 -7.73
CA ASN A 76 -11.28 6.32 -6.60
C ASN A 76 -10.52 5.07 -7.04
N TRP A 77 -11.11 4.28 -7.93
CA TRP A 77 -10.44 3.10 -8.52
C TRP A 77 -9.17 3.50 -9.26
N GLU A 78 -9.23 4.55 -10.08
CA GLU A 78 -8.08 5.07 -10.82
C GLU A 78 -6.99 5.55 -9.88
N ALA A 79 -7.32 6.38 -8.89
CA ALA A 79 -6.37 6.88 -7.90
C ALA A 79 -5.67 5.74 -7.14
N TYR A 80 -6.43 4.73 -6.71
CA TYR A 80 -5.89 3.53 -6.07
C TYR A 80 -4.99 2.71 -7.00
N SER A 81 -5.41 2.50 -8.25
CA SER A 81 -4.63 1.77 -9.26
C SER A 81 -3.31 2.46 -9.58
N GLN A 82 -3.28 3.79 -9.60
CA GLN A 82 -2.04 4.56 -9.79
C GLN A 82 -1.08 4.39 -8.60
N ARG A 83 -1.59 4.36 -7.36
CA ARG A 83 -0.76 4.08 -6.16
C ARG A 83 -0.20 2.65 -6.20
N LEU A 84 -1.01 1.67 -6.60
CA LEU A 84 -0.54 0.29 -6.80
C LEU A 84 0.54 0.19 -7.87
N LYS A 85 0.32 0.83 -9.02
CA LYS A 85 1.30 0.91 -10.11
C LYS A 85 2.62 1.51 -9.63
N ARG A 86 2.54 2.58 -8.82
CA ARG A 86 3.72 3.21 -8.23
C ARG A 86 4.43 2.26 -7.27
N LEU A 87 3.71 1.60 -6.37
CA LEU A 87 4.26 0.62 -5.43
C LEU A 87 4.98 -0.51 -6.17
N ALA A 88 4.34 -1.10 -7.18
CA ALA A 88 4.88 -2.19 -7.98
C ALA A 88 6.10 -1.79 -8.84
N SER A 89 6.34 -0.49 -9.03
CA SER A 89 7.50 0.02 -9.78
C SER A 89 8.75 0.22 -8.91
N LEU A 90 8.61 0.14 -7.59
CA LEU A 90 9.72 0.32 -6.65
C LEU A 90 10.66 -0.89 -6.71
N LYS A 91 11.97 -0.63 -6.69
CA LYS A 91 12.99 -1.68 -6.77
C LYS A 91 13.11 -2.46 -5.46
N MET A 92 13.04 -3.78 -5.56
CA MET A 92 13.25 -4.68 -4.43
C MET A 92 14.74 -5.07 -4.31
N LYS A 93 15.17 -5.47 -3.12
CA LYS A 93 16.58 -5.82 -2.83
C LYS A 93 17.00 -7.08 -3.59
N ASP A 94 16.10 -8.04 -3.74
CA ASP A 94 16.36 -9.36 -4.31
C ASP A 94 15.91 -9.49 -5.79
N GLU A 95 15.38 -8.41 -6.38
CA GLU A 95 15.12 -8.36 -7.82
C GLU A 95 16.42 -8.26 -8.60
N ARG A 96 16.69 -9.26 -9.45
CA ARG A 96 17.79 -9.29 -10.42
C ARG A 96 17.67 -8.14 -11.43
#